data_AF-A0A3D3ICI3-F1
#
_entry.id   AF-A0A3D3ICI3-F1
#
_cell.length_a   1.000
_cell.length_b   1.000
_cell.length_c   1.000
_cell.angle_alpha   90.00
_cell.angle_beta   90.00
_cell.angle_gamma   90.00
#
_symmetry.space_group_name_H-M   'P 1'
#
loop_
_entity.id
_entity.type
_entity.pdbx_description
1 polymer ?
#
loop_
_entity_poly.entity_id
_entity_poly.type
_entity_poly.pdbx_seq_one_letter_code
_entity_poly.pdbx_strand_id
1 'polypeptide(L)' 'MSKKTFKDRLSYLLDHYDIRVMTLDAKAGLYHGQTGSFLRGDTEPKLSTIVKLSKFFKDVSLEWMVLGKGKPFKK' A
#
# COMPACT_ATOMS: atom_id res chain seq x y z
N MET A 1 4.23 -0.54 15.77
CA MET A 1 5.18 0.20 14.90
C MET A 1 4.56 1.54 14.53
N SER A 2 5.34 2.62 14.56
CA SER A 2 4.89 3.94 14.10
C SER A 2 4.73 3.87 12.57
N LYS A 3 3.54 4.11 12.02
CA LYS A 3 3.24 3.95 10.58
C LYS A 3 3.74 5.15 9.75
N LYS A 4 5.01 5.52 9.94
CA LYS A 4 5.61 6.74 9.37
C LYS A 4 5.97 6.58 7.91
N THR A 5 6.44 5.41 7.49
CA THR A 5 6.87 5.17 6.10
C THR A 5 5.75 4.56 5.27
N PHE A 6 5.88 4.65 3.94
CA PHE A 6 4.95 3.94 3.04
C PHE A 6 5.03 2.44 3.24
N LYS A 7 6.23 1.88 3.46
CA LYS A 7 6.47 0.48 3.84
C LYS A 7 5.60 0.05 5.02
N ASP A 8 5.62 0.80 6.12
CA ASP A 8 4.86 0.44 7.33
C ASP A 8 3.35 0.43 7.06
N ARG A 9 2.88 1.38 6.25
CA ARG A 9 1.47 1.48 5.87
C ARG A 9 1.06 0.35 4.93
N LEU A 10 1.89 0.02 3.95
CA LEU A 10 1.64 -1.07 3.03
C LEU A 10 1.63 -2.42 3.76
N SER A 11 2.59 -2.65 4.66
CA SER A 11 2.62 -3.84 5.52
C SER A 11 1.34 -3.96 6.34
N TYR A 12 0.91 -2.85 6.97
CA TYR A 12 -0.35 -2.83 7.72
C TYR A 12 -1.57 -3.19 6.87
N LEU A 13 -1.63 -2.73 5.62
CA LEU A 13 -2.74 -3.07 4.72
C LEU A 13 -2.71 -4.54 4.34
N LEU A 14 -1.54 -5.09 4.00
CA LEU A 14 -1.42 -6.51 3.68
C LEU A 14 -1.87 -7.40 4.84
N ASP A 15 -1.46 -7.06 6.07
CA ASP A 15 -1.88 -7.78 7.28
C ASP A 15 -3.39 -7.62 7.53
N HIS A 16 -3.93 -6.41 7.37
CA HIS A 16 -5.35 -6.13 7.64
C HIS A 16 -6.30 -6.88 6.69
N TYR A 17 -5.95 -6.98 5.41
CA TYR A 17 -6.77 -7.68 4.42
C TYR A 17 -6.38 -9.15 4.22
N ASP A 18 -5.40 -9.66 4.98
CA ASP A 18 -4.81 -11.01 4.81
C ASP A 18 -4.39 -11.29 3.34
N ILE A 19 -3.67 -10.34 2.76
CA ILE A 19 -3.22 -10.41 1.36
C ILE A 19 -1.73 -10.72 1.29
N ARG A 20 -1.38 -11.72 0.48
CA ARG A 20 0.01 -12.03 0.15
C ARG A 20 0.57 -11.05 -0.88
N VAL A 21 1.88 -10.77 -0.79
CA VAL A 21 2.62 -9.86 -1.70
C VAL A 21 2.34 -10.12 -3.18
N MET A 22 2.51 -11.37 -3.64
CA MET A 22 2.28 -11.74 -5.04
C MET A 22 0.82 -11.55 -5.47
N THR A 23 -0.13 -11.76 -4.55
CA THR A 23 -1.55 -11.55 -4.80
C THR A 23 -1.85 -10.07 -4.99
N LEU A 24 -1.23 -9.19 -4.19
CA LEU A 24 -1.36 -7.75 -4.38
C LEU A 24 -0.80 -7.34 -5.74
N ASP A 25 0.39 -7.80 -6.10
CA ASP A 25 1.01 -7.44 -7.38
C ASP A 25 0.08 -7.80 -8.56
N ALA A 26 -0.43 -9.03 -8.58
CA ALA A 26 -1.33 -9.50 -9.63
C ALA A 26 -2.66 -8.73 -9.66
N LYS A 27 -3.34 -8.58 -8.51
CA LYS A 27 -4.70 -8.04 -8.47
C LYS A 27 -4.76 -6.50 -8.53
N ALA A 28 -3.76 -5.80 -8.03
CA ALA A 28 -3.66 -4.35 -8.15
C ALA A 28 -3.00 -3.91 -9.47
N GLY A 29 -2.54 -4.86 -10.30
CA GLY A 29 -1.89 -4.58 -11.58
C GLY A 29 -0.52 -3.94 -11.42
N LEU A 30 0.23 -4.33 -10.39
CA LEU A 30 1.62 -3.93 -10.18
C LEU A 30 2.56 -4.89 -10.91
N TYR A 31 3.82 -4.50 -11.08
CA TYR A 31 4.83 -5.41 -11.61
C TYR A 31 5.17 -6.48 -10.58
N HIS A 32 5.48 -7.70 -11.03
CA HIS A 32 5.88 -8.78 -10.13
C HIS A 32 7.12 -8.39 -9.31
N GLY A 33 7.03 -8.53 -7.98
CA GLY A 33 8.08 -8.17 -7.03
C GLY A 33 8.08 -6.71 -6.61
N GLN A 34 7.21 -5.87 -7.19
CA GLN A 34 7.12 -4.45 -6.88
C GLN A 34 6.67 -4.21 -5.44
N THR A 35 5.63 -4.90 -4.98
CA THR A 35 5.21 -4.85 -3.56
C THR A 35 6.36 -5.26 -2.64
N GLY A 36 7.12 -6.29 -3.00
CA GLY A 36 8.28 -6.74 -2.22
C GLY A 36 9.36 -5.66 -2.08
N SER A 37 9.67 -4.93 -3.16
CA SER A 37 10.62 -3.81 -3.12
C SER A 37 10.15 -2.68 -2.21
N PHE A 38 8.86 -2.35 -2.22
CA PHE A 38 8.29 -1.38 -1.28
C PHE A 38 8.41 -1.84 0.18
N LEU A 39 8.16 -3.12 0.45
CA LEU A 39 8.26 -3.69 1.79
C LEU A 39 9.70 -3.80 2.30
N ARG A 40 10.70 -3.89 1.41
CA ARG A 40 12.10 -3.77 1.81
C ARG A 40 12.52 -2.31 2.04
N GLY A 41 11.85 -1.37 1.39
CA GLY A 41 12.19 0.05 1.41
C GLY A 41 13.18 0.43 0.31
N ASP A 42 13.34 -0.43 -0.70
CA ASP A 42 14.26 -0.21 -1.82
C ASP A 42 13.78 0.93 -2.72
N THR A 43 12.46 1.11 -2.81
CA THR A 43 11.82 2.09 -3.69
C THR A 43 10.59 2.70 -3.04
N GLU A 44 10.34 3.97 -3.37
CA GLU A 44 9.08 4.66 -3.07
C GLU A 44 8.08 4.45 -4.23
N PRO A 45 6.75 4.43 -3.94
CA PRO A 45 5.74 4.26 -4.97
C PRO A 45 5.64 5.50 -5.86
N LYS A 46 5.53 5.27 -7.17
CA LYS A 46 5.20 6.33 -8.13
C LYS A 46 3.71 6.67 -8.04
N LEU A 47 3.31 7.85 -8.52
CA LEU A 47 1.89 8.26 -8.57
C LEU A 47 1.00 7.21 -9.24
N SER A 48 1.45 6.62 -10.35
CA SER A 48 0.70 5.55 -11.03
C SER A 48 0.48 4.31 -10.16
N THR A 49 1.40 4.00 -9.25
CA THR A 49 1.25 2.92 -8.28
C THR A 49 0.25 3.30 -7.20
N ILE A 50 0.32 4.53 -6.69
CA ILE A 50 -0.66 5.05 -5.73
C ILE A 50 -2.09 5.01 -6.30
N VAL A 51 -2.28 5.38 -7.58
CA VAL A 51 -3.58 5.29 -8.26
C VAL A 51 -4.08 3.85 -8.37
N LYS A 52 -3.19 2.88 -8.64
CA LYS A 52 -3.55 1.46 -8.67
C LYS A 52 -3.97 0.96 -7.28
N LEU A 53 -3.19 1.29 -6.27
CA LEU A 53 -3.46 0.91 -4.88
C LEU A 53 -4.75 1.57 -4.34
N SER A 54 -5.05 2.82 -4.69
CA SER A 54 -6.29 3.48 -4.26
C SER A 54 -7.55 2.90 -4.91
N LYS A 55 -7.42 2.37 -6.14
CA LYS A 55 -8.49 1.62 -6.81
C LYS A 55 -8.69 0.23 -6.21
N PHE A 56 -7.62 -0.40 -5.76
CA PHE A 56 -7.64 -1.71 -5.13
C PHE A 56 -8.21 -1.64 -3.69
N PHE A 57 -7.66 -0.75 -2.86
CA PHE A 57 -8.08 -0.50 -1.48
C PHE A 57 -9.10 0.65 -1.42
N LYS A 58 -10.32 0.40 -1.90
CA LYS A 58 -11.35 1.44 -2.11
C LYS A 58 -11.78 2.18 -0.84
N ASP A 59 -11.73 1.50 0.29
CA ASP A 59 -12.08 1.96 1.63
C ASP A 59 -10.91 2.63 2.36
N VAL A 60 -9.70 2.61 1.81
CA VAL A 60 -8.53 3.26 2.42
C VAL A 60 -8.45 4.74 2.04
N SER A 61 -8.16 5.57 3.03
CA SER A 61 -7.90 7.00 2.85
C SER A 61 -6.60 7.21 2.06
N LEU A 62 -6.70 7.95 0.95
CA LEU A 62 -5.54 8.29 0.13
C LEU A 62 -4.55 9.17 0.89
N GLU A 63 -5.05 10.14 1.66
CA GLU A 63 -4.22 11.01 2.50
C GLU A 63 -3.42 10.18 3.50
N TRP A 64 -4.07 9.21 4.13
CA TRP A 64 -3.40 8.30 5.06
C TRP A 64 -2.38 7.40 4.35
N MET A 65 -2.74 6.82 3.21
CA MET A 65 -1.85 5.93 2.46
C MET A 65 -0.56 6.65 2.02
N VAL A 66 -0.67 7.89 1.54
CA VAL A 66 0.46 8.66 1.03
C VAL A 66 1.24 9.35 2.15
N LEU A 67 0.54 10.06 3.05
CA LEU A 67 1.18 10.94 4.04
C LEU A 67 1.24 10.34 5.45
N GLY A 68 0.52 9.25 5.72
CA GLY A 68 0.37 8.69 7.07
C GLY A 68 -0.47 9.55 8.01
N LYS A 69 -1.22 10.53 7.49
CA LYS A 69 -2.06 11.44 8.28
C LYS A 69 -3.50 10.96 8.36
N GLY A 70 -4.15 11.22 9.49
CA GLY A 70 -5.56 10.87 9.70
C GLY A 70 -5.79 9.37 9.97
N LYS A 71 -7.00 8.89 9.66
CA LYS A 71 -7.41 7.49 9.85
C LYS A 71 -7.18 6.68 8.57
N PRO A 72 -6.79 5.39 8.68
CA PRO A 72 -6.53 4.54 7.53
C PRO A 72 -7.76 4.30 6.66
N PHE A 73 -8.93 4.15 7.26
CA PHE A 73 -10.15 3.81 6.54
C PHE A 73 -11.10 5.01 6.49
N LYS A 74 -11.78 5.15 5.36
CA LYS A 74 -12.87 6.11 5.16
C LYS A 74 -14.01 5.74 6.12
N LYS A 75 -14.71 6.76 6.62
CA LYS A 75 -15.94 6.56 7.38
C LYS A 75 -17.06 6.11 6.45
#